data_AF-A0A518K1V2-F1
#
_entry.id   AF-A0A518K1V2-F1
#
_cell.length_a   1.000
_cell.length_b   1.000
_cell.length_c   1.000
_cell.angle_alpha   90.00
_cell.angle_beta   90.00
_cell.angle_gamma   90.00
#
_symmetry.space_group_name_H-M   'P 1'
#
loop_
_entity.id
_entity.type
_entity.pdbx_description
1 polymer ?
#
loop_
_entity_poly.entity_id
_entity_poly.type
_entity_poly.pdbx_seq_one_letter_code
_entity_poly.pdbx_strand_id
1 'polypeptide(L)'
;MENLSPRLGDRDRSPLNPKLEMLQQMAGYFIYTLEGSAFSQLTTSPTDDQAMAIAKYLQESVGDSEAFPSDLSKLADAIKTRLSSPDWYADLDEDDAEIWDKFVFSLRDDVGKAVGIGFECTDYESVYWDCAEECVAQGADMFKEPEFGSSGFRFHGELAHEYGYHRIYSIFDPETVKRLAEQLSTVQAHFANLPDDGEGCVREQFFDGLLKPIGDAVARGRYIFIQTDT
;
A
#
# COMPACT_ATOMS: atom_id res chain seq x y z
N MET A 1 17.67 -60.49 -4.22
CA MET A 1 16.52 -59.61 -3.95
C MET A 1 16.88 -58.75 -2.76
N GLU A 2 17.20 -57.49 -3.00
CA GLU A 2 17.14 -56.44 -1.99
C GLU A 2 16.95 -55.12 -2.76
N ASN A 3 15.79 -54.50 -2.54
CA ASN A 3 15.36 -53.27 -3.19
C ASN A 3 16.07 -52.08 -2.55
N LEU A 4 16.81 -51.30 -3.34
CA LEU A 4 17.24 -49.96 -2.95
C LEU A 4 16.26 -48.94 -3.53
N SER A 5 15.44 -48.34 -2.65
CA SER A 5 14.72 -47.09 -2.94
C SER A 5 15.69 -45.91 -2.79
N PRO A 6 15.74 -44.95 -3.74
CA PRO A 6 16.40 -43.67 -3.50
C PRO A 6 15.49 -42.76 -2.66
N ARG A 7 16.04 -42.23 -1.57
CA ARG A 7 15.46 -41.12 -0.81
C ARG A 7 15.52 -39.86 -1.69
N LEU A 8 14.37 -39.23 -1.91
CA LEU A 8 14.28 -37.84 -2.32
C LEU A 8 14.80 -36.98 -1.17
N GLY A 9 16.00 -36.44 -1.32
CA GLY A 9 16.60 -35.46 -0.42
C GLY A 9 17.36 -34.43 -1.25
N ASP A 10 17.14 -33.16 -0.91
CA ASP A 10 17.89 -31.98 -1.34
C ASP A 10 17.90 -31.66 -2.83
N ARG A 11 16.84 -30.96 -3.27
CA ARG A 11 17.01 -29.96 -4.32
C ARG A 11 17.69 -28.74 -3.71
N ASP A 12 19.02 -28.81 -3.74
CA ASP A 12 19.94 -27.75 -4.16
C ASP A 12 19.31 -26.34 -4.20
N ARG A 13 19.15 -25.71 -3.03
CA ARG A 13 19.06 -24.25 -2.93
C ARG A 13 20.49 -23.74 -3.01
N SER A 14 20.96 -23.42 -4.20
CA SER A 14 22.17 -22.61 -4.34
C SER A 14 22.00 -21.34 -3.50
N PRO A 15 22.99 -20.95 -2.66
CA PRO A 15 22.86 -19.73 -1.86
C PRO A 15 22.70 -18.55 -2.82
N LEU A 16 21.69 -17.72 -2.57
CA LEU A 16 21.50 -16.48 -3.30
C LEU A 16 22.76 -15.61 -3.11
N ASN A 17 23.06 -14.77 -4.09
CA ASN A 17 24.17 -13.82 -4.01
C ASN A 17 24.03 -13.01 -2.70
N PRO A 18 25.08 -12.86 -1.86
CA PRO A 18 25.00 -12.09 -0.62
C PRO A 18 24.50 -10.65 -0.81
N LYS A 19 24.69 -10.06 -2.00
CA LYS A 19 24.08 -8.77 -2.36
C LYS A 19 22.57 -8.85 -2.59
N LEU A 20 22.05 -9.97 -3.11
CA LEU A 20 20.61 -10.22 -3.24
C LEU A 20 19.98 -10.54 -1.88
N GLU A 21 20.68 -11.26 -0.99
CA GLU A 21 20.24 -11.45 0.40
C GLU A 21 20.22 -10.11 1.16
N MET A 22 21.23 -9.25 1.00
CA MET A 22 21.20 -7.88 1.55
C MET A 22 20.11 -7.00 0.93
N LEU A 23 19.85 -7.09 -0.38
CA LEU A 23 18.78 -6.31 -1.01
C LEU A 23 17.38 -6.80 -0.61
N GLN A 24 17.19 -8.11 -0.41
CA GLN A 24 15.97 -8.66 0.20
C GLN A 24 15.82 -8.25 1.67
N GLN A 25 16.93 -8.01 2.38
CA GLN A 25 16.92 -7.43 3.74
C GLN A 25 16.66 -5.91 3.76
N MET A 26 16.68 -5.22 2.61
CA MET A 26 16.43 -3.77 2.51
C MET A 26 15.05 -3.44 1.93
N ALA A 27 14.32 -4.43 1.41
CA ALA A 27 12.97 -4.24 0.90
C ALA A 27 11.97 -4.27 2.06
N GLY A 28 11.03 -3.33 2.02
CA GLY A 28 10.12 -3.12 3.14
C GLY A 28 8.94 -2.26 2.75
N TYR A 29 8.31 -1.68 3.75
CA TYR A 29 7.10 -0.90 3.64
C TYR A 29 7.32 0.50 4.19
N PHE A 30 6.98 1.51 3.40
CA PHE A 30 6.73 2.85 3.91
C PHE A 30 5.27 2.97 4.31
N ILE A 31 5.03 3.46 5.53
CA ILE A 31 3.69 3.63 6.07
C ILE A 31 3.37 5.11 6.14
N TYR A 32 2.22 5.45 5.57
CA TYR A 32 1.69 6.80 5.57
C TYR A 32 0.26 6.79 6.07
N THR A 33 -0.22 7.93 6.56
CA THR A 33 -1.61 8.10 6.95
C THR A 33 -2.27 9.27 6.24
N LEU A 34 -3.53 9.08 5.83
CA LEU A 34 -4.33 10.12 5.17
C LEU A 34 -5.50 10.55 6.06
N GLU A 35 -5.81 11.84 6.04
CA GLU A 35 -7.00 12.37 6.71
C GLU A 35 -8.28 11.74 6.15
N GLY A 36 -8.91 10.86 6.94
CA GLY A 36 -9.97 10.00 6.43
C GLY A 36 -11.24 10.73 6.03
N SER A 37 -11.62 11.79 6.76
CA SER A 37 -12.77 12.62 6.39
C SER A 37 -12.52 13.40 5.10
N ALA A 38 -11.31 13.91 4.88
CA ALA A 38 -10.94 14.65 3.68
C ALA A 38 -10.91 13.72 2.46
N PHE A 39 -10.26 12.55 2.58
CA PHE A 39 -10.22 11.57 1.50
C PHE A 39 -11.63 11.01 1.18
N SER A 40 -12.44 10.75 2.20
CA SER A 40 -13.83 10.32 2.01
C SER A 40 -14.67 11.40 1.32
N GLN A 41 -14.52 12.67 1.70
CA GLN A 41 -15.22 13.78 1.04
C GLN A 41 -14.79 13.90 -0.43
N LEU A 42 -13.49 13.81 -0.71
CA LEU A 42 -12.97 13.88 -2.08
C LEU A 42 -13.51 12.75 -2.96
N THR A 43 -13.66 11.54 -2.40
CA THR A 43 -14.10 10.33 -3.11
C THR A 43 -15.61 10.06 -2.99
N THR A 44 -16.40 11.05 -2.57
CA THR A 44 -17.87 10.94 -2.52
C THR A 44 -18.58 12.19 -3.01
N SER A 45 -18.00 13.37 -2.77
CA SER A 45 -18.56 14.65 -3.17
C SER A 45 -17.44 15.68 -3.37
N PRO A 46 -16.51 15.47 -4.32
CA PRO A 46 -15.43 16.42 -4.61
C PRO A 46 -16.00 17.79 -5.01
N THR A 47 -15.33 18.84 -4.54
CA THR A 47 -15.62 20.22 -4.94
C THR A 47 -15.12 20.49 -6.37
N ASP A 48 -15.63 21.55 -7.00
CA ASP A 48 -15.19 21.95 -8.33
C ASP A 48 -13.69 22.29 -8.34
N ASP A 49 -13.20 22.95 -7.29
CA ASP A 49 -11.78 23.29 -7.14
C ASP A 49 -10.90 22.04 -7.00
N GLN A 50 -11.34 21.05 -6.22
CA GLN A 50 -10.63 19.76 -6.09
C GLN A 50 -10.57 19.04 -7.44
N ALA A 51 -11.71 18.92 -8.14
CA ALA A 51 -11.77 18.26 -9.44
C ALA A 51 -10.88 18.97 -10.48
N MET A 52 -10.87 20.31 -10.47
CA MET A 52 -10.02 21.12 -11.33
C MET A 52 -8.52 20.95 -11.02
N ALA A 53 -8.15 20.85 -9.74
CA ALA A 53 -6.76 20.59 -9.34
C ALA A 53 -6.28 19.23 -9.85
N ILE A 54 -7.10 18.19 -9.71
CA ILE A 54 -6.80 16.83 -10.20
C ILE A 54 -6.73 16.83 -11.73
N ALA A 55 -7.65 17.51 -12.42
CA ALA A 55 -7.67 17.61 -13.87
C ALA A 55 -6.37 18.18 -14.43
N LYS A 56 -5.86 19.26 -13.82
CA LYS A 56 -4.58 19.87 -14.21
C LYS A 56 -3.43 18.90 -14.03
N TYR A 57 -3.36 18.25 -12.87
CA TYR A 57 -2.33 17.28 -12.58
C TYR A 57 -2.32 16.11 -13.57
N LEU A 58 -3.49 15.51 -13.85
CA LEU A 58 -3.61 14.39 -14.76
C LEU A 58 -3.27 14.79 -16.20
N GLN A 59 -3.71 15.97 -16.65
CA GLN A 59 -3.34 16.49 -17.98
C GLN A 59 -1.83 16.66 -18.14
N GLU A 60 -1.13 17.15 -17.10
CA GLU A 60 0.32 17.27 -17.10
C GLU A 60 1.05 15.92 -17.01
N SER A 61 0.50 14.96 -16.27
CA SER A 61 1.15 13.68 -15.95
C SER A 61 0.92 12.56 -16.97
N VAL A 62 -0.17 12.66 -17.73
CA VAL A 62 -0.60 11.62 -18.69
C VAL A 62 -0.33 12.06 -20.13
N GLY A 63 -0.22 13.37 -20.39
CA GLY A 63 -0.06 13.92 -21.73
C GLY A 63 -1.31 13.75 -22.59
N ASP A 64 -1.13 13.66 -23.91
CA ASP A 64 -2.22 13.47 -24.87
C ASP A 64 -2.71 12.00 -24.82
N SER A 65 -3.56 11.68 -23.83
CA SER A 65 -4.29 10.42 -23.79
C SER A 65 -5.63 10.55 -24.51
N GLU A 66 -5.98 9.58 -25.35
CA GLU A 66 -7.31 9.48 -25.96
C GLU A 66 -8.41 9.17 -24.93
N ALA A 67 -8.05 8.64 -23.76
CA ALA A 67 -8.98 8.30 -22.68
C ALA A 67 -9.54 9.55 -21.96
N PHE A 68 -8.82 10.68 -22.01
CA PHE A 68 -9.19 11.89 -21.30
C PHE A 68 -9.58 13.05 -22.23
N PRO A 69 -10.62 13.83 -21.88
CA PRO A 69 -10.90 15.08 -22.59
C PRO A 69 -9.70 16.04 -22.52
N SER A 70 -9.29 16.58 -23.67
CA SER A 70 -8.26 17.63 -23.73
C SER A 70 -8.75 18.98 -23.18
N ASP A 71 -10.06 19.17 -23.11
CA ASP A 71 -10.69 20.31 -22.45
C ASP A 71 -10.67 20.11 -20.93
N LEU A 72 -9.96 20.99 -20.24
CA LEU A 72 -9.73 20.90 -18.81
C LEU A 72 -11.02 20.96 -17.98
N SER A 73 -12.03 21.74 -18.41
CA SER A 73 -13.31 21.81 -17.70
C SER A 73 -14.08 20.51 -17.84
N LYS A 74 -14.08 19.92 -19.04
CA LYS A 74 -14.71 18.61 -19.27
C LYS A 74 -14.00 17.50 -18.52
N LEU A 75 -12.67 17.57 -18.44
CA LEU A 75 -11.88 16.63 -17.64
C LEU A 75 -12.21 16.75 -16.14
N ALA A 76 -12.31 17.97 -15.61
CA ALA A 76 -12.72 18.20 -14.22
C ALA A 76 -14.12 17.63 -13.94
N ASP A 77 -15.09 17.86 -14.83
CA ASP A 77 -16.45 17.30 -14.70
C ASP A 77 -16.43 15.75 -14.73
N ALA A 78 -15.62 15.16 -15.60
CA ALA A 78 -15.44 13.70 -15.69
C ALA A 78 -14.81 13.14 -14.41
N ILE A 79 -13.75 13.76 -13.89
CA ILE A 79 -13.10 13.38 -12.63
C ILE A 79 -14.08 13.47 -11.47
N LYS A 80 -14.83 14.56 -11.36
CA LYS A 80 -15.84 14.75 -10.32
C LYS A 80 -16.90 13.66 -10.37
N THR A 81 -17.39 13.35 -11.57
CA THR A 81 -18.37 12.27 -11.79
C THR A 81 -17.79 10.92 -11.40
N ARG A 82 -16.55 10.64 -11.81
CA ARG A 82 -15.87 9.38 -11.52
C ARG A 82 -15.68 9.19 -10.02
N LEU A 83 -15.03 10.15 -9.34
CA LEU A 83 -14.79 10.10 -7.90
C LEU A 83 -16.07 10.01 -7.07
N SER A 84 -17.19 10.58 -7.54
CA SER A 84 -18.48 10.49 -6.85
C SER A 84 -19.22 9.16 -7.09
N SER A 85 -18.73 8.32 -7.99
CA SER A 85 -19.35 7.04 -8.29
C SER A 85 -19.07 6.04 -7.16
N PRO A 86 -20.03 5.18 -6.78
CA PRO A 86 -19.76 4.05 -5.90
C PRO A 86 -18.59 3.25 -6.46
N ASP A 87 -17.59 2.99 -5.61
CA ASP A 87 -16.39 2.23 -5.97
C ASP A 87 -15.68 2.73 -7.24
N TRP A 88 -15.47 4.05 -7.34
CA TRP A 88 -14.81 4.80 -8.44
C TRP A 88 -13.47 4.26 -8.98
N TYR A 89 -12.91 3.22 -8.38
CA TYR A 89 -11.66 2.59 -8.79
C TYR A 89 -11.85 1.12 -9.21
N ALA A 90 -12.88 0.43 -8.74
CA ALA A 90 -12.98 -1.04 -8.83
C ALA A 90 -13.27 -1.59 -10.24
N ASP A 91 -13.90 -0.78 -11.11
CA ASP A 91 -14.29 -1.13 -12.48
C ASP A 91 -13.33 -0.60 -13.56
N LEU A 92 -12.17 -0.07 -13.17
CA LEU A 92 -11.14 0.38 -14.11
C LEU A 92 -10.47 -0.81 -14.80
N ASP A 93 -10.17 -0.67 -16.10
CA ASP A 93 -9.20 -1.53 -16.76
C ASP A 93 -7.76 -1.13 -16.37
N GLU A 94 -6.77 -1.86 -16.88
CA GLU A 94 -5.36 -1.65 -16.50
C GLU A 94 -4.85 -0.26 -16.89
N ASP A 95 -5.17 0.20 -18.11
CA ASP A 95 -4.71 1.47 -18.65
C ASP A 95 -5.31 2.65 -17.88
N ASP A 96 -6.61 2.63 -17.59
CA ASP A 96 -7.25 3.67 -16.79
C ASP A 96 -6.74 3.63 -15.34
N ALA A 97 -6.56 2.44 -14.78
CA ALA A 97 -6.08 2.29 -13.40
C ALA A 97 -4.65 2.83 -13.23
N GLU A 98 -3.74 2.65 -14.19
CA GLU A 98 -2.40 3.25 -14.16
C GLU A 98 -2.48 4.79 -14.05
N ILE A 99 -3.43 5.41 -14.74
CA ILE A 99 -3.61 6.86 -14.70
C ILE A 99 -4.12 7.31 -13.33
N TRP A 100 -5.10 6.59 -12.77
CA TRP A 100 -5.61 6.88 -11.44
C TRP A 100 -4.58 6.57 -10.34
N ASP A 101 -3.69 5.60 -10.56
CA ASP A 101 -2.56 5.32 -9.67
C ASP A 101 -1.61 6.51 -9.56
N LYS A 102 -1.32 7.20 -10.66
CA LYS A 102 -0.52 8.45 -10.62
C LYS A 102 -1.15 9.48 -9.69
N PHE A 103 -2.46 9.67 -9.80
CA PHE A 103 -3.19 10.56 -8.89
C PHE A 103 -3.10 10.09 -7.43
N VAL A 104 -3.38 8.81 -7.16
CA VAL A 104 -3.34 8.24 -5.80
C VAL A 104 -1.95 8.39 -5.18
N PHE A 105 -0.88 8.11 -5.94
CA PHE A 105 0.50 8.33 -5.49
C PHE A 105 0.80 9.81 -5.23
N SER A 106 0.28 10.73 -6.05
CA SER A 106 0.50 12.17 -5.90
C SER A 106 -0.14 12.80 -4.66
N LEU A 107 -1.02 12.07 -3.96
CA LEU A 107 -1.66 12.55 -2.73
C LEU A 107 -0.67 12.86 -1.61
N ARG A 108 0.57 12.35 -1.70
CA ARG A 108 1.66 12.70 -0.77
C ARG A 108 2.35 14.03 -1.07
N ASP A 109 2.13 14.59 -2.26
CA ASP A 109 2.83 15.76 -2.78
C ASP A 109 1.94 17.02 -2.77
N ASP A 110 2.28 18.00 -3.60
CA ASP A 110 1.53 19.26 -3.72
C ASP A 110 0.09 19.07 -4.23
N VAL A 111 -0.18 17.97 -4.96
CA VAL A 111 -1.53 17.61 -5.39
C VAL A 111 -2.39 17.31 -4.16
N GLY A 112 -1.90 16.51 -3.21
CA GLY A 112 -2.58 16.23 -1.95
C GLY A 112 -2.95 17.50 -1.19
N LYS A 113 -2.01 18.43 -1.07
CA LYS A 113 -2.26 19.75 -0.45
C LYS A 113 -3.32 20.55 -1.22
N ALA A 114 -3.24 20.56 -2.55
CA ALA A 114 -4.19 21.28 -3.41
C ALA A 114 -5.62 20.76 -3.29
N VAL A 115 -5.78 19.45 -3.06
CA VAL A 115 -7.11 18.83 -2.85
C VAL A 115 -7.53 18.80 -1.37
N GLY A 116 -6.72 19.36 -0.47
CA GLY A 116 -7.03 19.46 0.96
C GLY A 116 -6.86 18.14 1.73
N ILE A 117 -6.01 17.23 1.25
CA ILE A 117 -5.67 15.98 1.94
C ILE A 117 -4.37 16.17 2.72
N GLY A 118 -4.47 16.01 4.05
CA GLY A 118 -3.31 15.86 4.90
C GLY A 118 -2.70 14.47 4.74
N PHE A 119 -1.45 14.41 4.28
CA PHE A 119 -0.66 13.19 4.12
C PHE A 119 0.52 13.24 5.09
N GLU A 120 0.61 12.27 5.99
CA GLU A 120 1.62 12.22 7.05
C GLU A 120 2.45 10.95 6.90
N CYS A 121 3.78 11.10 6.75
CA CYS A 121 4.72 9.99 6.91
C CYS A 121 4.76 9.60 8.39
N THR A 122 4.73 8.30 8.67
CA THR A 122 4.95 7.83 10.03
C THR A 122 6.41 8.04 10.41
N ASP A 123 6.70 8.28 11.69
CA ASP A 123 8.06 8.58 12.18
C ASP A 123 9.06 7.42 12.03
N TYR A 124 8.63 6.26 11.50
CA TYR A 124 9.47 5.09 11.29
C TYR A 124 9.86 4.97 9.81
N GLU A 125 11.16 4.88 9.53
CA GLU A 125 11.70 5.01 8.17
C GLU A 125 11.21 3.91 7.23
N SER A 126 11.20 2.65 7.66
CA SER A 126 10.71 1.52 6.86
C SER A 126 10.46 0.29 7.74
N VAL A 127 9.39 -0.47 7.47
CA VAL A 127 9.18 -1.80 8.07
C VAL A 127 9.62 -2.87 7.08
N TYR A 128 10.66 -3.65 7.40
CA TYR A 128 11.14 -4.71 6.53
C TYR A 128 10.14 -5.87 6.45
N TRP A 129 10.23 -6.61 5.34
CA TRP A 129 9.31 -7.73 5.07
C TRP A 129 9.39 -8.83 6.13
N ASP A 130 10.54 -9.05 6.77
CA ASP A 130 10.68 -10.05 7.83
C ASP A 130 9.75 -9.79 9.02
N CYS A 131 9.51 -8.52 9.38
CA CYS A 131 8.56 -8.15 10.41
C CYS A 131 7.12 -8.49 10.01
N ALA A 132 6.74 -8.27 8.75
CA ALA A 132 5.40 -8.61 8.24
C ALA A 132 5.22 -10.13 8.09
N GLU A 133 6.23 -10.84 7.59
CA GLU A 133 6.26 -12.30 7.50
C GLU A 133 6.12 -12.95 8.88
N GLU A 134 6.79 -12.42 9.90
CA GLU A 134 6.65 -12.89 11.28
C GLU A 134 5.24 -12.62 11.81
N CYS A 135 4.64 -11.47 11.53
CA CYS A 135 3.23 -11.21 11.88
C CYS A 135 2.30 -12.29 11.29
N VAL A 136 2.46 -12.62 10.01
CA VAL A 136 1.69 -13.67 9.32
C VAL A 136 1.94 -15.03 9.94
N ALA A 137 3.20 -15.38 10.24
CA ALA A 137 3.56 -16.65 10.89
C ALA A 137 2.87 -16.82 12.25
N GLN A 138 2.58 -15.73 12.95
CA GLN A 138 1.85 -15.71 14.22
C GLN A 138 0.33 -15.56 14.06
N GLY A 139 -0.20 -15.54 12.83
CA GLY A 139 -1.64 -15.55 12.54
C GLY A 139 -2.26 -14.18 12.20
N ALA A 140 -1.46 -13.15 11.95
CA ALA A 140 -1.92 -11.85 11.45
C ALA A 140 -1.95 -11.84 9.91
N ASP A 141 -2.88 -12.59 9.31
CA ASP A 141 -2.93 -12.84 7.86
C ASP A 141 -3.10 -11.58 6.98
N MET A 142 -3.56 -10.45 7.52
CA MET A 142 -3.70 -9.20 6.74
C MET A 142 -2.37 -8.52 6.41
N PHE A 143 -1.26 -9.00 6.97
CA PHE A 143 0.10 -8.52 6.69
C PHE A 143 0.79 -9.32 5.57
N LYS A 144 0.05 -10.23 4.93
CA LYS A 144 0.55 -11.08 3.86
C LYS A 144 0.58 -10.32 2.54
N GLU A 145 1.61 -10.60 1.74
CA GLU A 145 1.63 -10.18 0.34
C GLU A 145 0.67 -11.02 -0.54
N PRO A 146 0.06 -10.40 -1.59
CA PRO A 146 0.23 -9.00 -1.99
C PRO A 146 -0.68 -8.00 -1.24
N GLU A 147 -1.59 -8.48 -0.39
CA GLU A 147 -2.62 -7.65 0.24
C GLU A 147 -2.06 -6.52 1.12
N PHE A 148 -0.88 -6.74 1.72
CA PHE A 148 -0.15 -5.73 2.47
C PHE A 148 0.93 -5.09 1.61
N GLY A 149 0.60 -3.96 0.97
CA GLY A 149 1.55 -3.10 0.27
C GLY A 149 1.61 -3.27 -1.24
N SER A 150 1.00 -4.33 -1.81
CA SER A 150 1.18 -4.67 -3.23
C SER A 150 -0.14 -4.96 -3.99
N SER A 151 -1.31 -4.56 -3.46
CA SER A 151 -2.63 -4.87 -4.06
C SER A 151 -3.36 -3.70 -4.74
N GLY A 152 -2.88 -2.47 -4.60
CA GLY A 152 -3.60 -1.26 -5.02
C GLY A 152 -4.80 -0.91 -4.14
N PHE A 153 -5.44 0.23 -4.41
CA PHE A 153 -6.66 0.63 -3.72
C PHE A 153 -7.90 -0.03 -4.35
N ARG A 154 -8.50 -1.01 -3.66
CA ARG A 154 -9.74 -1.70 -4.11
C ARG A 154 -9.66 -2.29 -5.53
N PHE A 155 -8.46 -2.55 -6.03
CA PHE A 155 -8.26 -3.24 -7.30
C PHE A 155 -8.50 -4.75 -7.09
N HIS A 156 -9.35 -5.33 -7.92
CA HIS A 156 -9.72 -6.76 -7.86
C HIS A 156 -9.33 -7.54 -9.12
N GLY A 157 -8.60 -6.93 -10.06
CA GLY A 157 -8.10 -7.61 -11.26
C GLY A 157 -6.92 -8.54 -10.95
N GLU A 158 -6.68 -9.51 -11.84
CA GLU A 158 -5.48 -10.36 -11.77
C GLU A 158 -4.23 -9.50 -12.01
N LEU A 159 -3.26 -9.55 -11.09
CA LEU A 159 -1.94 -8.97 -11.31
C LEU A 159 -1.27 -9.73 -12.47
N ALA A 160 -0.96 -9.05 -13.57
CA ALA A 160 -0.32 -9.68 -14.72
C ALA A 160 1.05 -10.27 -14.31
N HIS A 161 1.12 -11.60 -14.25
CA HIS A 161 2.13 -12.33 -13.48
C HIS A 161 3.52 -12.51 -14.11
N GLU A 162 3.85 -11.90 -15.25
CA GLU A 162 5.16 -12.15 -15.86
C GLU A 162 6.04 -10.91 -16.06
N TYR A 163 5.51 -9.73 -16.40
CA TYR A 163 6.31 -8.49 -16.58
C TYR A 163 5.46 -7.19 -16.48
N GLY A 164 4.29 -7.23 -15.83
CA GLY A 164 3.29 -6.14 -15.86
C GLY A 164 3.44 -5.07 -14.77
N TYR A 165 2.59 -4.04 -14.84
CA TYR A 165 2.49 -2.97 -13.85
C TYR A 165 2.12 -3.56 -12.48
N HIS A 166 3.11 -3.68 -11.59
CA HIS A 166 2.88 -4.06 -10.20
C HIS A 166 2.51 -2.82 -9.40
N ARG A 167 1.31 -2.80 -8.83
CA ARG A 167 0.93 -1.78 -7.84
C ARG A 167 1.78 -1.99 -6.61
N ILE A 168 2.75 -1.12 -6.39
CA ILE A 168 3.65 -1.13 -5.21
C ILE A 168 3.03 -0.38 -4.03
N TYR A 169 1.70 -0.40 -3.90
CA TYR A 169 1.03 0.20 -2.75
C TYR A 169 -0.26 -0.52 -2.38
N SER A 170 -0.79 -0.24 -1.19
CA SER A 170 -2.14 -0.62 -0.74
C SER A 170 -2.72 0.50 0.13
N ILE A 171 -4.05 0.70 0.06
CA ILE A 171 -4.74 1.70 0.89
C ILE A 171 -5.84 1.03 1.69
N PHE A 172 -5.81 1.23 3.01
CA PHE A 172 -6.79 0.70 3.95
C PHE A 172 -7.67 1.80 4.48
N ASP A 173 -8.99 1.63 4.37
CA ASP A 173 -9.98 2.50 4.98
C ASP A 173 -10.00 2.36 6.52
N PRO A 174 -10.61 3.31 7.26
CA PRO A 174 -10.59 3.30 8.72
C PRO A 174 -11.16 2.03 9.38
N GLU A 175 -12.15 1.36 8.77
CA GLU A 175 -12.67 0.10 9.31
C GLU A 175 -11.67 -1.04 9.08
N THR A 176 -11.04 -1.07 7.91
CA THR A 176 -9.98 -2.03 7.62
C THR A 176 -8.73 -1.80 8.49
N VAL A 177 -8.40 -0.55 8.79
CA VAL A 177 -7.30 -0.18 9.70
C VAL A 177 -7.57 -0.67 11.13
N LYS A 178 -8.81 -0.63 11.62
CA LYS A 178 -9.18 -1.23 12.93
C LYS A 178 -8.91 -2.74 12.93
N ARG A 179 -9.25 -3.44 11.85
CA ARG A 179 -8.98 -4.88 11.73
C ARG A 179 -7.49 -5.20 11.70
N LEU A 180 -6.67 -4.37 11.04
CA LEU A 180 -5.20 -4.49 11.11
C LEU A 180 -4.71 -4.35 12.55
N ALA A 181 -5.19 -3.35 13.29
CA ALA A 181 -4.83 -3.13 14.69
C ALA A 181 -5.24 -4.31 15.58
N GLU A 182 -6.42 -4.89 15.35
CA GLU A 182 -6.87 -6.10 16.04
C GLU A 182 -5.92 -7.27 15.82
N GLN A 183 -5.47 -7.51 14.59
CA GLN A 183 -4.50 -8.58 14.32
C GLN A 183 -3.11 -8.32 14.93
N LEU A 184 -2.63 -7.07 14.93
CA LEU A 184 -1.38 -6.75 15.63
C LEU A 184 -1.49 -7.02 17.14
N SER A 185 -2.65 -6.73 17.73
CA SER A 185 -2.87 -6.98 19.16
C SER A 185 -2.81 -8.47 19.53
N THR A 186 -3.19 -9.38 18.63
CA THR A 186 -3.14 -10.83 18.89
C THR A 186 -1.72 -11.38 18.87
N VAL A 187 -0.81 -10.76 18.12
CA VAL A 187 0.58 -11.20 17.99
C VAL A 187 1.55 -10.41 18.88
N GLN A 188 1.12 -9.33 19.52
CA GLN A 188 1.96 -8.45 20.33
C GLN A 188 2.77 -9.18 21.41
N ALA A 189 2.20 -10.20 22.05
CA ALA A 189 2.89 -10.99 23.08
C ALA A 189 4.08 -11.78 22.51
N HIS A 190 4.03 -12.21 21.24
CA HIS A 190 5.14 -12.86 20.58
C HIS A 190 6.33 -11.89 20.46
N PHE A 191 6.11 -10.73 19.84
CA PHE A 191 7.16 -9.71 19.63
C PHE A 191 7.73 -9.17 20.94
N ALA A 192 6.90 -9.08 22.00
CA ALA A 192 7.36 -8.71 23.33
C ALA A 192 8.36 -9.71 23.95
N ASN A 193 8.43 -10.95 23.45
CA ASN A 193 9.37 -11.98 23.89
C ASN A 193 10.60 -12.14 22.97
N LEU A 194 10.62 -11.47 21.82
CA LEU A 194 11.80 -11.46 20.95
C LEU A 194 12.96 -10.67 21.58
N PRO A 195 14.21 -11.06 21.30
CA PRO A 195 15.38 -10.29 21.71
C PRO A 195 15.31 -8.84 21.22
N ASP A 196 15.84 -7.93 22.04
CA ASP A 196 16.08 -6.54 21.67
C ASP A 196 17.54 -6.43 21.22
N ASP A 197 17.77 -6.79 19.95
CA ASP A 197 19.11 -6.90 19.36
C ASP A 197 19.64 -5.55 18.83
N GLY A 198 18.97 -4.44 19.18
CA GLY A 198 19.33 -3.07 18.80
C GLY A 198 18.47 -2.48 17.69
N GLU A 199 18.93 -1.34 17.18
CA GLU A 199 18.22 -0.52 16.20
C GLU A 199 17.87 -1.30 14.92
N GLY A 200 16.62 -1.21 14.49
CA GLY A 200 16.08 -1.88 13.31
C GLY A 200 15.76 -3.36 13.52
N CYS A 201 15.83 -3.89 14.74
CA CYS A 201 15.43 -5.27 14.99
C CYS A 201 13.91 -5.48 14.76
N VAL A 202 13.52 -6.70 14.42
CA VAL A 202 12.11 -7.09 14.17
C VAL A 202 11.16 -6.67 15.30
N ARG A 203 11.64 -6.70 16.55
CA ARG A 203 10.89 -6.23 17.71
C ARG A 203 10.57 -4.74 17.62
N GLU A 204 11.57 -3.90 17.36
CA GLU A 204 11.40 -2.45 17.23
C GLU A 204 10.49 -2.12 16.05
N GLN A 205 10.75 -2.72 14.89
CA GLN A 205 9.92 -2.56 13.69
C GLN A 205 8.45 -2.88 13.95
N PHE A 206 8.17 -3.93 14.74
CA PHE A 206 6.80 -4.26 15.13
C PHE A 206 6.18 -3.18 16.02
N PHE A 207 6.86 -2.74 17.08
CA PHE A 207 6.28 -1.81 18.05
C PHE A 207 6.18 -0.37 17.49
N ASP A 208 7.27 0.12 16.91
CA ASP A 208 7.41 1.51 16.47
C ASP A 208 7.03 1.69 15.00
N GLY A 209 7.22 0.66 14.17
CA GLY A 209 6.90 0.69 12.74
C GLY A 209 5.49 0.22 12.38
N LEU A 210 4.94 -0.79 13.07
CA LEU A 210 3.58 -1.29 12.78
C LEU A 210 2.55 -0.89 13.84
N LEU A 211 2.74 -1.33 15.08
CA LEU A 211 1.74 -1.23 16.14
C LEU A 211 1.39 0.22 16.47
N LYS A 212 2.41 1.06 16.70
CA LYS A 212 2.19 2.47 17.01
C LYS A 212 1.55 3.22 15.83
N PRO A 213 2.07 3.19 14.59
CA PRO A 213 1.46 3.96 13.50
C PRO A 213 0.04 3.50 13.13
N ILE A 214 -0.22 2.18 13.15
CA ILE A 214 -1.57 1.65 12.90
C ILE A 214 -2.51 2.03 14.05
N GLY A 215 -2.05 1.96 15.30
CA GLY A 215 -2.82 2.41 16.47
C GLY A 215 -3.16 3.90 16.42
N ASP A 216 -2.22 4.75 16.03
CA ASP A 216 -2.43 6.19 15.87
C ASP A 216 -3.43 6.49 14.75
N ALA A 217 -3.37 5.75 13.64
CA ALA A 217 -4.35 5.87 12.56
C ALA A 217 -5.76 5.47 13.01
N VAL A 218 -5.91 4.40 13.81
CA VAL A 218 -7.19 4.03 14.43
C VAL A 218 -7.71 5.15 15.31
N ALA A 219 -6.88 5.67 16.22
CA ALA A 219 -7.28 6.71 17.18
C ALA A 219 -7.77 7.99 16.48
N ARG A 220 -7.22 8.30 15.31
CA ARG A 220 -7.53 9.50 14.52
C ARG A 220 -8.54 9.25 13.39
N GLY A 221 -9.01 8.02 13.20
CA GLY A 221 -9.91 7.66 12.10
C GLY A 221 -9.30 7.90 10.71
N ARG A 222 -8.01 7.63 10.56
CA ARG A 222 -7.24 7.88 9.33
C ARG A 222 -7.19 6.63 8.44
N TYR A 223 -7.00 6.86 7.15
CA TYR A 223 -6.62 5.79 6.21
C TYR A 223 -5.12 5.51 6.39
N ILE A 224 -4.72 4.29 6.02
CA ILE A 224 -3.31 3.94 5.90
C ILE A 224 -2.98 3.68 4.44
N PHE A 225 -1.86 4.24 3.99
CA PHE A 225 -1.24 3.93 2.71
C PHE A 225 0.07 3.22 2.99
N ILE A 226 0.18 1.99 2.50
CA ILE A 226 1.39 1.18 2.55
C ILE A 226 2.02 1.23 1.18
N GLN A 227 3.29 1.62 1.07
CA GLN A 227 4.06 1.52 -0.15
C GLN A 227 5.11 0.43 0.00
N THR A 228 5.21 -0.47 -0.98
CA THR A 228 6.32 -1.42 -1.07
C THR A 228 7.56 -0.72 -1.64
N ASP A 229 8.70 -0.87 -0.96
CA ASP A 229 10.03 -0.51 -1.44
C ASP A 229 10.67 -1.72 -2.14
N THR A 230 11.20 -1.51 -3.35
CA THR A 230 11.74 -2.58 -4.23
C THR A 230 13.16 -2.29 -4.67
#